data_AF-A0A429I229-F1
#
_entry.id   AF-A0A429I229-F1
#
_cell.length_a   1.000
_cell.length_b   1.000
_cell.length_c   1.000
_cell.angle_alpha   90.00
_cell.angle_beta   90.00
_cell.angle_gamma   90.00
#
_symmetry.space_group_name_H-M   'P 1'
#
loop_
_entity.id
_entity.type
_entity.pdbx_description
1 polymer ?
#
loop_
_entity_poly.entity_id
_entity_poly.type
_entity_poly.pdbx_seq_one_letter_code
_entity_poly.pdbx_strand_id
1 'polypeptide(L)'
;MLSRVRDKLYLTSAEWSIVYKQTHQGLPPPEERFPTSAEAPPPDDLCTLVEKLQPWPAVLCDQRWDVVHYNDAALHGLPWLRTMNNLLEWALTAQEARRQLIDWEEQWALWLISQLRQQADLWPEDSRLQDVADAALADPAVRRLWDSPGLAAAAQSGQTHTRRLLFPRKGRKQLEVTFMRLKLAELSPYRLFVAMPT
;
A
#
# COMPACT_ATOMS: atom_id res chain seq x y z
N MET A 1 -9.50 -15.84 19.33
CA MET A 1 -8.77 -17.00 19.91
C MET A 1 -7.45 -16.59 20.57
N LEU A 2 -6.68 -15.69 19.96
CA LEU A 2 -5.41 -15.20 20.48
C LEU A 2 -5.48 -14.21 21.66
N SER A 3 -6.57 -13.43 21.80
CA SER A 3 -6.82 -12.62 23.01
C SER A 3 -6.82 -13.46 24.29
N ARG A 4 -7.44 -14.65 24.24
CA ARG A 4 -7.40 -15.64 25.34
C ARG A 4 -6.00 -16.21 25.60
N VAL A 5 -5.09 -16.17 24.63
CA VAL A 5 -3.69 -16.61 24.79
C VAL A 5 -2.91 -15.52 25.51
N ARG A 6 -3.09 -14.25 25.14
CA ARG A 6 -2.50 -13.10 25.86
C ARG A 6 -2.90 -13.13 27.34
N ASP A 7 -4.18 -13.30 27.62
CA ASP A 7 -4.71 -13.29 28.99
C ASP A 7 -4.21 -14.47 29.82
N LYS A 8 -4.12 -15.67 29.22
CA LYS A 8 -3.66 -16.88 29.92
C LYS A 8 -2.16 -16.94 30.17
N LEU A 9 -1.38 -16.32 29.29
CA LEU A 9 0.08 -16.27 29.40
C LEU A 9 0.57 -15.00 30.11
N TYR A 10 -0.34 -14.13 30.57
CA TYR A 10 -0.03 -12.86 31.24
C TYR A 10 0.98 -12.01 30.47
N LEU A 11 0.89 -12.02 29.13
CA LEU A 11 1.85 -11.33 28.28
C LEU A 11 1.71 -9.81 28.47
N THR A 12 2.84 -9.15 28.71
CA THR A 12 2.94 -7.69 28.63
C THR A 12 2.63 -7.20 27.21
N SER A 13 2.33 -5.91 27.04
CA SER A 13 2.08 -5.35 25.70
C SER A 13 3.27 -5.55 24.74
N ALA A 14 4.51 -5.51 25.24
CA ALA A 14 5.71 -5.76 24.44
C ALA A 14 5.83 -7.22 24.00
N GLU A 15 5.60 -8.17 24.92
CA GLU A 15 5.62 -9.61 24.59
C GLU A 15 4.45 -10.00 23.67
N TRP A 16 3.29 -9.38 23.88
CA TRP A 16 2.14 -9.54 23.01
C TRP A 16 2.44 -9.02 21.60
N SER A 17 3.09 -7.87 21.46
CA SER A 17 3.56 -7.35 20.17
C SER A 17 4.43 -8.35 19.42
N ILE A 18 5.39 -8.97 20.12
CA ILE A 18 6.29 -9.98 19.56
C ILE A 18 5.51 -11.22 19.10
N VAL A 19 4.67 -11.79 19.97
CA VAL A 19 3.86 -12.99 19.64
C VAL A 19 2.90 -12.73 18.49
N TYR A 20 2.27 -11.55 18.47
CA TYR A 20 1.35 -11.16 17.41
C TYR A 20 2.09 -11.01 16.08
N LYS A 21 3.22 -10.30 16.06
CA LYS A 21 4.09 -10.17 14.88
C LYS A 21 4.56 -11.54 14.39
N GLN A 22 4.98 -12.44 15.28
CA GLN A 22 5.41 -13.78 14.90
C GLN A 22 4.29 -14.61 14.24
N THR A 23 3.06 -14.48 14.75
CA THR A 23 1.90 -15.23 14.26
C THR A 23 1.23 -14.59 13.04
N HIS A 24 1.49 -13.29 12.79
CA HIS A 24 0.91 -12.51 11.69
C HIS A 24 1.98 -11.92 10.76
N GLN A 25 3.07 -12.64 10.49
CA GLN A 25 4.08 -12.29 9.47
C GLN A 25 4.67 -10.87 9.63
N GLY A 26 4.96 -10.46 10.86
CA GLY A 26 5.57 -9.17 11.20
C GLY A 26 4.59 -8.03 11.44
N LEU A 27 3.27 -8.28 11.41
CA LEU A 27 2.25 -7.25 11.61
C LEU A 27 2.08 -6.89 13.10
N PRO A 28 1.89 -5.59 13.44
CA PRO A 28 1.66 -5.18 14.80
C PRO A 28 0.23 -5.54 15.28
N PRO A 29 0.03 -5.71 16.60
CA PRO A 29 -1.30 -5.97 17.17
C PRO A 29 -2.28 -4.81 16.95
N PRO A 30 -3.61 -5.06 16.98
CA PRO A 30 -4.66 -4.05 16.83
C PRO A 30 -4.58 -2.83 17.77
N GLU A 31 -3.88 -2.94 18.89
CA GLU A 31 -3.68 -1.84 19.83
C GLU A 31 -2.55 -0.90 19.41
N GLU A 32 -1.64 -1.37 18.56
CA GLU A 32 -0.57 -0.59 17.91
C GLU A 32 -1.03 -0.05 16.56
N ARG A 33 -2.35 -0.02 16.29
CA ARG A 33 -2.90 0.64 15.10
C ARG A 33 -2.51 2.10 15.11
N PHE A 34 -2.04 2.58 13.98
CA PHE A 34 -1.74 3.98 13.82
C PHE A 34 -3.03 4.78 13.63
N PRO A 35 -3.03 6.08 13.96
CA PRO A 35 -4.11 6.96 13.53
C PRO A 35 -4.18 7.02 12.00
N THR A 36 -5.39 7.18 11.49
CA THR A 36 -5.62 7.49 10.07
C THR A 36 -5.12 8.90 9.77
N SER A 37 -4.89 9.20 8.50
CA SER A 37 -4.50 10.56 8.08
C SER A 37 -5.55 11.63 8.38
N ALA A 38 -6.82 11.24 8.49
CA ALA A 38 -7.90 12.12 8.94
C ALA A 38 -7.79 12.47 10.43
N GLU A 39 -7.21 11.58 11.25
CA GLU A 39 -7.05 11.76 12.70
C GLU A 39 -5.72 12.42 13.05
N ALA A 40 -4.66 12.10 12.32
CA ALA A 40 -3.34 12.70 12.47
C ALA A 40 -2.72 12.94 11.09
N PRO A 41 -2.56 14.21 10.65
CA PRO A 41 -1.95 14.50 9.36
C PRO A 41 -0.48 14.03 9.31
N PRO A 42 0.09 13.85 8.12
CA PRO A 42 1.50 13.48 7.98
C PRO A 42 2.41 14.57 8.59
N PRO A 43 3.47 14.20 9.33
CA PRO A 43 4.46 15.14 9.82
C PRO A 43 5.04 16.02 8.71
N ASP A 44 5.22 17.32 8.99
CA ASP A 44 5.75 18.30 8.02
C ASP A 44 7.10 17.92 7.44
N ASP A 45 7.97 17.27 8.23
CA ASP A 45 9.28 16.79 7.77
C ASP A 45 9.15 15.69 6.70
N LEU A 46 8.14 14.83 6.81
CA LEU A 46 7.85 13.81 5.78
C LEU A 46 7.29 14.44 4.52
N CYS A 47 6.41 15.43 4.65
CA CYS A 47 5.92 16.20 3.49
C CYS A 47 7.08 16.93 2.80
N THR A 48 7.94 17.59 3.57
CA THR A 48 9.15 18.26 3.07
C THR A 48 10.09 17.28 2.35
N LEU A 49 10.24 16.06 2.88
CA LEU A 49 11.03 15.01 2.22
C LEU A 49 10.43 14.64 0.85
N VAL A 50 9.12 14.45 0.77
CA VAL A 50 8.42 14.13 -0.49
C VAL A 50 8.65 15.21 -1.54
N GLU A 51 8.57 16.49 -1.14
CA GLU A 51 8.84 17.61 -2.04
C GLU A 51 10.31 17.66 -2.49
N LYS A 52 11.25 17.31 -1.62
CA LYS A 52 12.68 17.28 -1.95
C LYS A 52 13.10 16.14 -2.90
N LEU A 53 12.24 15.14 -3.12
CA LEU A 53 12.53 14.03 -4.04
C LEU A 53 12.38 14.38 -5.52
N GLN A 54 12.01 15.63 -5.84
CA GLN A 54 12.04 16.13 -7.21
C GLN A 54 13.41 15.90 -7.89
N PRO A 55 13.46 15.54 -9.18
CA PRO A 55 12.35 15.40 -10.12
C PRO A 55 11.69 14.01 -10.10
N TRP A 56 11.97 13.17 -9.11
CA TRP A 56 11.39 11.82 -9.02
C TRP A 56 9.98 11.89 -8.42
N PRO A 57 8.98 11.32 -9.11
CA PRO A 57 7.63 11.21 -8.58
C PRO A 57 7.60 10.49 -7.24
N ALA A 58 7.08 11.17 -6.22
CA ALA A 58 6.97 10.65 -4.87
C ALA A 58 5.55 10.80 -4.32
N VAL A 59 5.05 9.75 -3.67
CA VAL A 59 3.71 9.67 -3.08
C VAL A 59 3.82 9.08 -1.68
N LEU A 60 3.19 9.74 -0.72
CA LEU A 60 3.05 9.28 0.66
C LEU A 60 1.64 8.75 0.86
N CYS A 61 1.52 7.50 1.33
CA CYS A 61 0.25 6.89 1.68
C CYS A 61 0.19 6.58 3.18
N ASP A 62 -0.99 6.58 3.77
CA ASP A 62 -1.19 6.14 5.16
C ASP A 62 -1.38 4.60 5.27
N GLN A 63 -1.86 4.16 6.43
CA GLN A 63 -2.12 2.74 6.69
C GLN A 63 -3.19 2.14 5.76
N ARG A 64 -4.20 2.93 5.36
CA ARG A 64 -5.27 2.52 4.43
C ARG A 64 -4.85 2.51 2.97
N TRP A 65 -3.63 2.98 2.69
CA TRP A 65 -3.16 3.31 1.35
C TRP A 65 -3.86 4.53 0.73
N ASP A 66 -4.50 5.34 1.56
CA ASP A 66 -4.95 6.65 1.14
C ASP A 66 -3.71 7.53 0.93
N VAL A 67 -3.64 8.21 -0.20
CA VAL A 67 -2.61 9.16 -0.57
C VAL A 67 -2.83 10.44 0.23
N VAL A 68 -1.87 10.75 1.08
CA VAL A 68 -1.94 11.90 2.00
C VAL A 68 -1.10 13.07 1.53
N HIS A 69 -0.08 12.81 0.71
CA HIS A 69 0.80 13.83 0.17
C HIS A 69 1.53 13.30 -1.07
N TYR A 70 1.84 14.18 -2.02
CA TYR A 70 2.59 13.84 -3.23
C TYR A 70 3.22 15.09 -3.81
N ASN A 71 4.36 14.94 -4.50
CA ASN A 71 5.02 16.06 -5.17
C ASN A 71 4.47 16.28 -6.60
N ASP A 72 4.81 17.43 -7.20
CA ASP A 72 4.34 17.76 -8.56
C ASP A 72 4.72 16.70 -9.61
N ALA A 73 5.90 16.09 -9.51
CA ALA A 73 6.31 15.08 -10.48
C ALA A 73 5.38 13.85 -10.43
N ALA A 74 4.90 13.46 -9.25
CA ALA A 74 3.87 12.43 -9.11
C ALA A 74 2.56 12.83 -9.76
N LEU A 75 2.07 14.05 -9.53
CA LEU A 75 0.83 14.51 -10.16
C LEU A 75 0.90 14.50 -11.70
N HIS A 76 2.06 14.79 -12.27
CA HIS A 76 2.29 14.74 -13.72
C HIS A 76 2.32 13.30 -14.25
N GLY A 77 2.98 12.38 -13.54
CA GLY A 77 3.10 10.96 -13.94
C GLY A 77 1.85 10.13 -13.62
N LEU A 78 1.08 10.53 -12.61
CA LEU A 78 -0.08 9.82 -12.08
C LEU A 78 -1.29 10.77 -11.99
N PRO A 79 -1.90 11.17 -13.12
CA PRO A 79 -3.00 12.16 -13.13
C PRO A 79 -4.24 11.72 -12.33
N TRP A 80 -4.39 10.43 -12.06
CA TRP A 80 -5.47 9.87 -11.23
C TRP A 80 -5.48 10.43 -9.81
N LEU A 81 -4.34 10.94 -9.32
CA LEU A 81 -4.21 11.60 -8.02
C LEU A 81 -5.13 12.84 -7.88
N ARG A 82 -5.71 13.33 -8.97
CA ARG A 82 -6.71 14.42 -8.97
C ARG A 82 -8.13 13.96 -8.65
N THR A 83 -8.43 12.68 -8.87
CA THR A 83 -9.81 12.16 -8.85
C THR A 83 -10.00 11.04 -7.84
N MET A 84 -8.93 10.36 -7.45
CA MET A 84 -8.93 9.31 -6.43
C MET A 84 -7.87 9.60 -5.40
N ASN A 85 -8.13 9.15 -4.17
CA ASN A 85 -7.24 9.33 -3.04
C ASN A 85 -6.67 8.02 -2.53
N ASN A 86 -6.90 6.86 -3.16
CA ASN A 86 -6.40 5.58 -2.68
C ASN A 86 -5.64 4.83 -3.78
N LEU A 87 -4.42 4.40 -3.45
CA LEU A 87 -3.54 3.73 -4.40
C LEU A 87 -4.02 2.32 -4.73
N LEU A 88 -4.51 1.57 -3.75
CA LEU A 88 -5.03 0.21 -3.97
C LEU A 88 -6.27 0.24 -4.86
N GLU A 89 -7.19 1.18 -4.58
CA GLU A 89 -8.40 1.37 -5.37
C GLU A 89 -8.06 1.68 -6.83
N TRP A 90 -7.21 2.69 -7.09
CA TRP A 90 -6.77 2.99 -8.46
C TRP A 90 -6.11 1.79 -9.13
N ALA A 91 -5.14 1.16 -8.47
CA ALA A 91 -4.33 0.12 -9.08
C ALA A 91 -5.10 -1.16 -9.40
N LEU A 92 -6.17 -1.46 -8.66
CA LEU A 92 -6.96 -2.68 -8.81
C LEU A 92 -8.23 -2.49 -9.65
N THR A 93 -8.80 -1.28 -9.67
CA THR A 93 -10.10 -1.03 -10.32
C THR A 93 -9.99 -0.21 -11.62
N ALA A 94 -8.97 0.65 -11.76
CA ALA A 94 -8.91 1.58 -12.88
C ALA A 94 -8.32 0.93 -14.14
N GLN A 95 -8.99 1.09 -15.29
CA GLN A 95 -8.54 0.50 -16.56
C GLN A 95 -7.23 1.12 -17.07
N GLU A 96 -6.99 2.40 -16.79
CA GLU A 96 -5.71 3.05 -17.06
C GLU A 96 -4.57 2.51 -16.18
N ALA A 97 -4.84 2.04 -14.96
CA ALA A 97 -3.80 1.44 -14.12
C ALA A 97 -3.26 0.17 -14.78
N ARG A 98 -4.12 -0.68 -15.32
CA ARG A 98 -3.70 -1.90 -16.08
C ARG A 98 -2.83 -1.60 -17.29
N ARG A 99 -2.91 -0.38 -17.84
CA ARG A 99 -2.08 0.06 -18.96
C ARG A 99 -0.78 0.70 -18.51
N GLN A 100 -0.73 1.28 -17.32
CA GLN A 100 0.47 1.90 -16.76
C GLN A 100 1.34 0.89 -16.00
N LEU A 101 0.73 -0.02 -15.25
CA LEU A 101 1.42 -1.00 -14.42
C LEU A 101 1.86 -2.18 -15.30
N ILE A 102 3.17 -2.26 -15.59
CA ILE A 102 3.73 -3.28 -16.49
C ILE A 102 3.60 -4.65 -15.84
N ASP A 103 3.18 -5.65 -16.63
CA ASP A 103 2.94 -7.02 -16.16
C ASP A 103 1.97 -7.03 -14.96
N TRP A 104 0.82 -6.36 -15.14
CA TRP A 104 -0.09 -5.99 -14.04
C TRP A 104 -0.47 -7.16 -13.14
N GLU A 105 -0.85 -8.33 -13.67
CA GLU A 105 -1.29 -9.44 -12.81
C GLU A 105 -0.15 -9.98 -11.93
N GLU A 106 1.00 -10.25 -12.54
CA GLU A 106 2.14 -10.92 -11.93
C GLU A 106 2.97 -10.00 -11.04
N GLN A 107 3.20 -8.77 -11.48
CA GLN A 107 4.09 -7.83 -10.78
C GLN A 107 3.33 -6.93 -9.81
N TRP A 108 2.06 -6.63 -10.06
CA TRP A 108 1.31 -5.63 -9.28
C TRP A 108 0.13 -6.23 -8.53
N ALA A 109 -0.85 -6.80 -9.23
CA ALA A 109 -2.15 -7.15 -8.69
C ALA A 109 -2.04 -8.17 -7.56
N LEU A 110 -1.31 -9.28 -7.75
CA LEU A 110 -1.14 -10.27 -6.68
C LEU A 110 -0.55 -9.66 -5.40
N TRP A 111 0.46 -8.80 -5.53
CA TRP A 111 1.05 -8.14 -4.37
C TRP A 111 0.07 -7.14 -3.74
N LEU A 112 -0.56 -6.27 -4.52
CA LEU A 112 -1.50 -5.27 -4.01
C LEU A 112 -2.73 -5.92 -3.35
N ILE A 113 -3.25 -7.00 -3.93
CA ILE A 113 -4.34 -7.80 -3.34
C ILE A 113 -3.88 -8.39 -2.01
N SER A 114 -2.64 -8.89 -1.92
CA SER A 114 -2.12 -9.44 -0.67
C SER A 114 -2.03 -8.37 0.42
N GLN A 115 -1.64 -7.14 0.06
CA GLN A 115 -1.59 -6.01 0.97
C GLN A 115 -3.00 -5.58 1.40
N LEU A 116 -3.94 -5.48 0.46
CA LEU A 116 -5.33 -5.12 0.73
C LEU A 116 -5.99 -6.12 1.67
N ARG A 117 -5.89 -7.43 1.38
CA ARG A 117 -6.40 -8.49 2.24
C ARG A 117 -5.81 -8.42 3.64
N GLN A 118 -4.49 -8.25 3.72
CA GLN A 118 -3.80 -8.12 5.00
C GLN A 118 -4.29 -6.90 5.81
N GLN A 119 -4.51 -5.74 5.17
CA GLN A 119 -5.06 -4.58 5.88
C GLN A 119 -6.54 -4.81 6.26
N ALA A 120 -7.38 -5.31 5.36
CA ALA A 120 -8.79 -5.56 5.66
C ALA A 120 -8.97 -6.56 6.82
N ASP A 121 -8.14 -7.60 6.90
CA ASP A 121 -8.15 -8.58 7.99
C ASP A 121 -7.69 -7.97 9.33
N LEU A 122 -6.77 -7.00 9.30
CA LEU A 122 -6.27 -6.30 10.49
C LEU A 122 -7.24 -5.23 11.03
N TRP A 123 -8.01 -4.62 10.13
CA TRP A 123 -8.96 -3.56 10.41
C TRP A 123 -10.36 -3.94 9.88
N PRO A 124 -11.00 -4.99 10.42
CA PRO A 124 -12.30 -5.45 9.92
C PRO A 124 -13.41 -4.42 10.12
N GLU A 125 -13.30 -3.57 11.15
CA GLU A 125 -14.26 -2.51 11.46
C GLU A 125 -14.04 -1.22 10.63
N ASP A 126 -12.97 -1.15 9.84
CA ASP A 126 -12.65 0.02 9.02
C ASP A 126 -13.42 -0.02 7.71
N SER A 127 -14.58 0.63 7.71
CA SER A 127 -15.47 0.72 6.54
C SER A 127 -14.76 1.16 5.26
N ARG A 128 -13.79 2.10 5.32
CA ARG A 128 -13.07 2.57 4.12
C ARG A 128 -12.25 1.44 3.50
N LEU A 129 -11.56 0.63 4.31
CA LEU A 129 -10.82 -0.52 3.81
C LEU A 129 -11.74 -1.61 3.24
N GLN A 130 -12.90 -1.84 3.87
CA GLN A 130 -13.90 -2.78 3.35
C GLN A 130 -14.46 -2.30 2.02
N ASP A 131 -14.77 -1.01 1.88
CA ASP A 131 -15.26 -0.42 0.63
C ASP A 131 -14.24 -0.58 -0.52
N VAL A 132 -12.95 -0.36 -0.24
CA VAL A 132 -11.88 -0.60 -1.25
C VAL A 132 -11.81 -2.08 -1.61
N ALA A 133 -11.95 -2.98 -0.64
CA ALA A 133 -11.92 -4.41 -0.89
C ALA A 133 -13.11 -4.87 -1.75
N ASP A 134 -14.32 -4.41 -1.43
CA ASP A 134 -15.53 -4.72 -2.18
C ASP A 134 -15.48 -4.17 -3.60
N ALA A 135 -15.01 -2.92 -3.76
CA ALA A 135 -14.82 -2.30 -5.07
C ALA A 135 -13.80 -3.09 -5.92
N ALA A 136 -12.69 -3.53 -5.32
CA ALA A 136 -11.69 -4.35 -6.01
C ALA A 136 -12.28 -5.73 -6.40
N LEU A 137 -13.01 -6.38 -5.49
CA LEU A 137 -13.62 -7.70 -5.71
C LEU A 137 -14.82 -7.71 -6.66
N ALA A 138 -15.34 -6.53 -7.02
CA ALA A 138 -16.32 -6.39 -8.10
C ALA A 138 -15.69 -6.67 -9.48
N ASP A 139 -14.37 -6.50 -9.63
CA ASP A 139 -13.67 -6.85 -10.85
C ASP A 139 -13.37 -8.37 -10.92
N PRO A 140 -13.83 -9.08 -11.97
CA PRO A 140 -13.63 -10.53 -12.10
C PRO A 140 -12.16 -10.97 -12.12
N ALA A 141 -11.26 -10.16 -12.69
CA ALA A 141 -9.84 -10.49 -12.74
C ALA A 141 -9.22 -10.42 -11.34
N VAL A 142 -9.56 -9.38 -10.57
CA VAL A 142 -9.12 -9.23 -9.18
C VAL A 142 -9.67 -10.36 -8.32
N ARG A 143 -10.96 -10.71 -8.46
CA ARG A 143 -11.57 -11.83 -7.72
C ARG A 143 -10.87 -13.16 -8.02
N ARG A 144 -10.57 -13.45 -9.30
CA ARG A 144 -9.82 -14.65 -9.68
C ARG A 144 -8.43 -14.69 -9.02
N LEU A 145 -7.74 -13.56 -8.96
CA LEU A 145 -6.41 -13.47 -8.34
C LEU A 145 -6.48 -13.54 -6.81
N TRP A 146 -7.56 -13.05 -6.19
CA TRP A 146 -7.82 -13.15 -4.75
C TRP A 146 -7.89 -14.60 -4.26
N ASP A 147 -8.48 -15.48 -5.06
CA ASP A 147 -8.63 -16.91 -4.77
C ASP A 147 -7.44 -17.75 -5.27
N SER A 148 -6.43 -17.11 -5.87
CA SER A 148 -5.28 -17.80 -6.47
C SER A 148 -4.27 -18.28 -5.41
N PRO A 149 -3.71 -19.50 -5.55
CA PRO A 149 -2.59 -19.96 -4.73
C PRO A 149 -1.36 -19.04 -4.80
N GLY A 150 -1.18 -18.32 -5.92
CA GLY A 150 -0.07 -17.39 -6.11
C GLY A 150 -0.09 -16.19 -5.15
N LEU A 151 -1.24 -15.90 -4.54
CA LEU A 151 -1.38 -14.79 -3.60
C LEU A 151 -0.49 -14.95 -2.36
N ALA A 152 -0.36 -16.17 -1.83
CA ALA A 152 0.46 -16.44 -0.66
C ALA A 152 1.96 -16.19 -0.93
N ALA A 153 2.43 -16.54 -2.13
CA ALA A 153 3.81 -16.27 -2.54
C ALA A 153 4.06 -14.76 -2.72
N ALA A 154 3.09 -14.03 -3.29
CA ALA A 154 3.18 -12.59 -3.46
C ALA A 154 3.20 -11.81 -2.12
N ALA A 155 2.50 -12.30 -1.09
CA ALA A 155 2.56 -11.73 0.25
C ALA A 155 3.97 -11.80 0.86
N GLN A 156 4.69 -12.89 0.59
CA GLN A 156 6.04 -13.15 1.14
C GLN A 156 7.15 -12.40 0.40
N SER A 157 6.94 -11.98 -0.85
CA SER A 157 7.94 -11.24 -1.64
C SER A 157 8.07 -9.75 -1.24
N GLY A 158 7.29 -9.31 -0.25
CA GLY A 158 7.00 -7.92 0.09
C GLY A 158 8.10 -7.05 0.71
N GLN A 159 9.40 -7.30 0.47
CA GLN A 159 10.47 -6.51 1.10
C GLN A 159 11.37 -5.71 0.14
N THR A 160 11.63 -6.16 -1.09
CA THR A 160 12.54 -5.43 -2.01
C THR A 160 12.24 -5.69 -3.48
N HIS A 161 11.02 -5.40 -3.93
CA HIS A 161 10.68 -5.51 -5.36
C HIS A 161 10.41 -4.13 -5.96
N THR A 162 11.38 -3.69 -6.75
CA THR A 162 11.22 -2.65 -7.76
C THR A 162 10.14 -3.11 -8.74
N ARG A 163 9.11 -2.28 -8.95
CA ARG A 163 8.03 -2.60 -9.90
C ARG A 163 7.99 -1.59 -11.03
N ARG A 164 7.78 -2.07 -12.25
CA ARG A 164 7.90 -1.24 -13.44
C ARG A 164 6.53 -0.66 -13.79
N LEU A 165 6.50 0.63 -14.10
CA LEU A 165 5.31 1.30 -14.63
C LEU A 165 5.67 2.31 -15.71
N LEU A 166 4.68 2.66 -16.52
CA LEU A 166 4.77 3.58 -17.64
C LEU A 166 4.21 4.94 -17.23
N PHE A 167 5.08 5.95 -17.17
CA PHE A 167 4.65 7.33 -17.02
C PHE A 167 4.30 7.98 -18.36
N PRO A 168 3.14 8.67 -18.46
CA PRO A 168 2.80 9.46 -19.62
C PRO A 168 3.77 10.65 -19.75
N ARG A 169 4.50 10.77 -20.87
CA ARG A 169 5.23 11.99 -21.22
C ARG A 169 4.52 12.78 -22.32
N LYS A 170 4.79 14.09 -22.38
CA LYS A 170 4.41 14.92 -23.53
C LYS A 170 5.02 14.31 -24.81
N GLY A 171 4.19 14.12 -25.85
CA GLY A 171 4.62 13.61 -27.16
C GLY A 171 4.51 12.10 -27.39
N ARG A 172 3.56 11.41 -26.74
CA ARG A 172 3.26 9.95 -26.87
C ARG A 172 4.33 8.97 -26.40
N LYS A 173 5.47 9.45 -25.87
CA LYS A 173 6.47 8.56 -25.28
C LYS A 173 6.06 8.19 -23.86
N GLN A 174 6.16 6.92 -23.51
CA GLN A 174 6.04 6.45 -22.13
C GLN A 174 7.44 6.26 -21.56
N LEU A 175 7.63 6.61 -20.28
CA LEU A 175 8.87 6.33 -19.56
C LEU A 175 8.65 5.15 -18.63
N GLU A 176 9.44 4.10 -18.80
CA GLU A 176 9.51 3.02 -17.82
C GLU A 176 10.29 3.50 -16.59
N VAL A 177 9.62 3.43 -15.44
CA VAL A 177 10.18 3.79 -14.14
C VAL A 177 10.01 2.64 -13.17
N THR A 178 10.88 2.63 -12.17
CA THR A 178 10.86 1.70 -11.06
C THR A 178 10.21 2.34 -9.84
N PHE A 179 9.06 1.81 -9.42
CA PHE A 179 8.37 2.14 -8.19
C PHE A 179 8.98 1.37 -7.02
N MET A 180 9.51 2.10 -6.05
CA MET A 180 10.12 1.57 -4.86
C MET A 180 9.32 2.01 -3.63
N ARG A 181 8.98 1.04 -2.77
CA ARG A 181 8.40 1.29 -1.44
C ARG A 181 9.54 1.47 -0.44
N LEU A 182 9.58 2.61 0.22
CA LEU A 182 10.50 2.89 1.31
C LEU A 182 9.81 2.65 2.66
N LYS A 183 10.41 1.81 3.50
CA LYS A 183 9.96 1.60 4.89
C LYS A 183 10.48 2.79 5.72
N LEU A 184 9.59 3.71 6.06
CA LEU A 184 9.83 4.64 7.16
C LEU A 184 9.84 3.80 8.44
N ALA A 185 10.73 4.10 9.40
CA ALA A 185 11.00 3.27 10.57
C ALA A 185 9.72 2.72 11.23
N GLU A 186 9.81 1.58 11.94
CA GLU A 186 8.70 0.67 12.32
C GLU A 186 7.51 1.29 13.08
N LEU A 187 7.54 2.58 13.38
CA LEU A 187 6.58 3.35 14.15
C LEU A 187 5.80 4.39 13.33
N SER A 188 5.85 4.34 11.99
CA SER A 188 5.10 5.25 11.13
C SER A 188 3.99 4.53 10.35
N PRO A 189 2.73 5.04 10.33
CA PRO A 189 1.69 4.54 9.42
C PRO A 189 2.04 4.76 7.95
N TYR A 190 2.98 5.67 7.69
CA TYR A 190 3.19 6.20 6.38
C TYR A 190 4.11 5.33 5.54
N ARG A 191 3.72 5.15 4.28
CA ARG A 191 4.46 4.44 3.25
C ARG A 191 4.84 5.44 2.18
N LEU A 192 6.14 5.60 1.98
CA LEU A 192 6.67 6.44 0.92
C LEU A 192 6.93 5.59 -0.31
N PHE A 193 6.40 6.02 -1.44
CA PHE A 193 6.68 5.43 -2.74
C PHE A 193 7.42 6.44 -3.62
N VAL A 194 8.45 5.97 -4.32
CA VAL A 194 9.24 6.80 -5.24
C VAL A 194 9.37 6.06 -6.56
N ALA A 195 9.09 6.74 -7.67
CA ALA A 195 9.38 6.24 -9.01
C ALA A 195 10.68 6.84 -9.53
N MET A 196 11.67 6.00 -9.77
CA MET A 196 12.98 6.39 -10.31
C MET A 196 13.12 5.90 -11.76
N PRO A 197 13.84 6.62 -12.63
CA PRO A 197 14.16 6.12 -13.96
C PRO A 197 14.88 4.77 -13.89
N THR A 198 14.60 3.91 -14.86
CA THR A 198 15.27 2.61 -15.03
C THR A 198 16.63 2.79 -15.71
#